data_AF-A0A2M9BWU5-F1
#
_entry.id   AF-A0A2M9BWU5-F1
#
_cell.length_a   1.000
_cell.length_b   1.000
_cell.length_c   1.000
_cell.angle_alpha   90.00
_cell.angle_beta   90.00
_cell.angle_gamma   90.00
#
_symmetry.space_group_name_H-M   'P 1'
#
loop_
_entity.id
_entity.type
_entity.pdbx_description
1 polymer ?
#
loop_
_entity_poly.entity_id
_entity_poly.type
_entity_poly.pdbx_seq_one_letter_code
_entity_poly.pdbx_strand_id
1 'polypeptide(L)'
;MPTQTTRRRVAAAIVGAVLVVLGFAMTPSAAQAHSGPYELRVSTDGAGGLNLTAQYVEDQHVVDAIMDPVATATATDGRTAGPVPLISSSEGEGLWITEEPFLDEGQWSVTVTTTTPEAATVTVDMAVVPLADAPATTAETQSTAEADGGALTAWLWVIVAVVAVAVVAAWFLVGRRRSGAASAPAKQKTDAPGGTKSS
;
A
#
# COMPACT_ATOMS: atom_id res chain seq x y z
N MET A 1 19.53 -55.75 -30.51
CA MET A 1 18.63 -54.62 -30.86
C MET A 1 17.96 -54.13 -29.58
N PRO A 2 18.05 -52.84 -29.20
CA PRO A 2 17.35 -52.33 -28.03
C PRO A 2 15.84 -52.31 -28.27
N THR A 3 15.08 -52.96 -27.39
CA THR A 3 13.62 -53.08 -27.47
C THR A 3 12.93 -51.72 -27.42
N GLN A 4 11.76 -51.63 -28.07
CA GLN A 4 11.03 -50.39 -28.32
C GLN A 4 10.67 -49.62 -27.03
N THR A 5 10.52 -50.35 -25.92
CA THR A 5 10.27 -49.82 -24.57
C THR A 5 11.44 -49.01 -24.01
N THR A 6 12.68 -49.46 -24.21
CA THR A 6 13.89 -48.76 -23.75
C THR A 6 14.07 -47.42 -24.48
N ARG A 7 13.82 -47.38 -25.79
CA ARG A 7 13.89 -46.14 -26.59
C ARG A 7 12.88 -45.09 -26.12
N ARG A 8 11.64 -45.52 -25.78
CA ARG A 8 10.61 -44.61 -25.24
C ARG A 8 10.96 -44.05 -23.87
N ARG A 9 11.57 -44.85 -22.99
CA ARG A 9 12.02 -44.39 -21.65
C ARG A 9 13.17 -43.37 -21.74
N VAL A 10 14.14 -43.59 -22.63
CA VAL A 10 15.23 -42.63 -22.87
C VAL A 10 14.71 -41.33 -23.48
N ALA A 11 13.80 -41.39 -24.47
CA ALA A 11 13.19 -40.20 -25.04
C ALA A 11 12.40 -39.39 -24.00
N ALA A 12 11.62 -40.05 -23.13
CA ALA A 12 10.89 -39.38 -22.05
C ALA A 12 11.82 -38.71 -21.03
N ALA A 13 12.96 -39.34 -20.69
CA ALA A 13 13.96 -38.74 -19.80
C ALA A 13 14.62 -37.49 -20.42
N ILE A 14 14.91 -37.51 -21.73
CA ILE A 14 15.46 -36.35 -22.44
C ILE A 14 14.44 -35.20 -22.51
N VAL A 15 13.18 -35.48 -22.84
CA VAL A 15 12.12 -34.46 -22.87
C VAL A 15 11.88 -33.88 -21.47
N GLY A 16 11.88 -34.70 -20.42
CA GLY A 16 11.78 -34.24 -19.04
C GLY A 16 12.95 -33.33 -18.64
N ALA A 17 14.19 -33.72 -18.96
CA ALA A 17 15.38 -32.91 -18.70
C ALA A 17 15.35 -31.57 -19.45
N VAL A 18 14.96 -31.57 -20.74
CA VAL A 18 14.83 -30.35 -21.55
C VAL A 18 13.75 -29.42 -20.96
N LEU A 19 12.60 -29.94 -20.53
CA LEU A 19 11.54 -29.13 -19.91
C LEU A 19 11.95 -28.53 -18.56
N VAL A 20 12.73 -29.26 -17.75
CA VAL A 20 13.29 -28.73 -16.50
C VAL A 20 14.29 -27.61 -16.76
N VAL A 21 15.17 -27.76 -17.76
CA VAL A 21 16.14 -26.72 -18.16
C VAL A 21 15.43 -25.50 -18.74
N LEU A 22 14.40 -25.69 -19.58
CA LEU A 22 13.61 -24.59 -20.14
C LEU A 22 12.80 -23.84 -19.07
N GLY A 23 12.25 -24.55 -18.08
CA GLY A 23 11.54 -23.95 -16.96
C GLY A 23 12.43 -23.09 -16.07
N PHE A 24 13.70 -23.46 -15.90
CA PHE A 24 14.69 -22.65 -15.16
C PHE A 24 15.18 -21.44 -15.94
N ALA A 25 15.14 -21.48 -17.28
CA ALA A 25 15.50 -20.35 -18.15
C ALA A 25 14.37 -19.30 -18.31
N MET A 26 13.19 -19.53 -17.70
CA MET A 26 12.04 -18.64 -17.74
C MET A 26 11.57 -18.18 -16.35
N THR A 27 12.46 -18.17 -15.35
CA THR A 27 12.24 -17.31 -14.19
C THR A 27 12.30 -15.85 -14.66
N PRO A 28 11.27 -15.01 -14.45
CA PRO A 28 11.41 -13.59 -14.70
C PRO A 28 12.54 -13.06 -13.81
N SER A 29 13.58 -12.50 -14.42
CA SER A 29 14.62 -11.83 -13.66
C SER A 29 14.00 -10.65 -12.93
N ALA A 30 13.99 -10.69 -11.59
CA ALA A 30 13.61 -9.59 -10.71
C ALA A 30 14.68 -8.47 -10.71
N ALA A 31 15.11 -8.11 -11.92
CA ALA A 31 16.18 -7.19 -12.25
C ALA A 31 15.82 -6.43 -13.53
N GLN A 32 14.55 -6.05 -13.68
CA GLN A 32 14.29 -4.75 -14.27
C GLN A 32 14.69 -3.73 -13.22
N ALA A 33 15.96 -3.34 -13.25
CA ALA A 33 16.44 -2.21 -12.48
C ALA A 33 15.69 -0.99 -12.99
N HIS A 34 14.79 -0.45 -12.18
CA HIS A 34 14.22 0.87 -12.38
C HIS A 34 15.41 1.83 -12.54
N SER A 35 15.56 2.42 -13.71
CA SER A 35 16.78 3.13 -14.09
C SER A 35 16.46 4.18 -15.16
N GLY A 36 17.15 5.31 -15.07
CA GLY A 36 16.82 6.52 -15.83
C GLY A 36 16.48 7.68 -14.90
N PRO A 37 16.00 8.81 -15.47
CA PRO A 37 15.77 10.03 -14.71
C PRO A 37 14.67 9.86 -13.68
N TYR A 38 14.85 10.54 -12.54
CA TYR A 38 13.88 10.59 -11.45
C TYR A 38 13.50 12.04 -11.12
N GLU A 39 12.31 12.23 -10.58
CA GLU A 39 11.79 13.52 -10.12
C GLU A 39 11.99 13.64 -8.61
N LEU A 40 12.54 14.76 -8.16
CA LEU A 40 12.63 15.15 -6.75
C LEU A 40 11.42 15.97 -6.34
N ARG A 41 10.75 15.62 -5.25
CA ARG A 41 9.67 16.41 -4.64
C ARG A 41 10.00 16.71 -3.18
N VAL A 42 10.12 18.00 -2.86
CA VAL A 42 10.37 18.51 -1.51
C VAL A 42 9.06 18.98 -0.88
N SER A 43 8.85 18.61 0.37
CA SER A 43 7.85 19.20 1.27
C SER A 43 8.50 19.55 2.62
N THR A 44 7.77 20.22 3.50
CA THR A 44 8.21 20.56 4.85
C THR A 44 7.43 19.77 5.89
N ASP A 45 8.04 19.55 7.06
CA ASP A 45 7.36 19.06 8.27
C ASP A 45 6.51 20.14 8.97
N GLY A 46 6.63 21.41 8.56
CA GLY A 46 5.98 22.57 9.16
C GLY A 46 6.72 23.16 10.37
N ALA A 47 7.83 22.56 10.80
CA ALA A 47 8.67 22.99 11.92
C ALA A 47 10.07 23.47 11.48
N GLY A 48 10.35 23.49 10.17
CA GLY A 48 11.63 23.92 9.60
C GLY A 48 12.55 22.79 9.14
N GLY A 49 12.07 21.54 9.19
CA GLY A 49 12.65 20.39 8.52
C GLY A 49 12.06 20.16 7.12
N LEU A 50 12.73 19.28 6.38
CA LEU A 50 12.36 18.89 5.02
C LEU A 50 12.09 17.40 4.91
N ASN A 51 11.10 17.06 4.10
CA ASN A 51 10.88 15.72 3.56
C ASN A 51 11.16 15.77 2.06
N LEU A 52 11.97 14.86 1.56
CA LEU A 52 12.28 14.68 0.14
C LEU A 52 11.80 13.30 -0.30
N THR A 53 11.06 13.26 -1.39
CA THR A 53 10.73 12.00 -2.08
C THR A 53 11.32 12.00 -3.49
N ALA A 54 11.73 10.82 -3.96
CA ALA A 54 12.22 10.62 -5.32
C ALA A 54 11.46 9.47 -6.00
N GLN A 55 11.04 9.68 -7.25
CA GLN A 55 10.35 8.69 -8.08
C GLN A 55 10.91 8.67 -9.49
N TYR A 56 11.08 7.47 -10.08
CA TYR A 56 11.48 7.34 -11.47
C TYR A 56 10.41 7.89 -12.42
N VAL A 57 10.82 8.66 -13.43
CA VAL A 57 9.88 9.40 -14.29
C VAL A 57 9.02 8.44 -15.14
N GLU A 58 9.59 7.35 -15.64
CA GLU A 58 8.94 6.47 -16.61
C GLU A 58 7.77 5.66 -16.03
N ASP A 59 7.86 5.21 -14.78
CA ASP A 59 6.89 4.29 -14.17
C ASP A 59 6.36 4.74 -12.79
N GLN A 60 6.85 5.87 -12.27
CA GLN A 60 6.47 6.46 -10.98
C GLN A 60 6.74 5.55 -9.76
N HIS A 61 7.61 4.53 -9.88
CA HIS A 61 8.09 3.81 -8.70
C HIS A 61 9.02 4.71 -7.86
N VAL A 62 8.99 4.52 -6.54
CA VAL A 62 9.93 5.17 -5.62
C VAL A 62 11.37 4.77 -5.94
N VAL A 63 12.31 5.68 -5.74
CA VAL A 63 13.73 5.38 -5.91
C VAL A 63 14.21 4.56 -4.71
N ASP A 64 14.62 3.32 -4.97
CA ASP A 64 15.21 2.35 -4.03
C ASP A 64 16.75 2.44 -3.94
N ALA A 65 17.36 3.22 -4.83
CA ALA A 65 18.80 3.45 -4.88
C ALA A 65 19.29 4.31 -3.71
N ILE A 66 20.58 4.15 -3.37
CA ILE A 66 21.27 5.05 -2.45
C ILE A 66 21.36 6.44 -3.10
N MET A 67 20.91 7.47 -2.38
CA MET A 67 21.01 8.88 -2.77
C MET A 67 21.79 9.69 -1.75
N ASP A 68 22.34 10.81 -2.19
CA ASP A 68 23.16 11.76 -1.41
C ASP A 68 22.59 13.21 -1.41
N PRO A 69 21.29 13.40 -1.12
CA PRO A 69 20.64 14.71 -1.15
C PRO A 69 21.20 15.68 -0.09
N VAL A 70 21.47 16.91 -0.51
CA VAL A 70 21.91 18.03 0.32
C VAL A 70 21.02 19.24 0.06
N ALA A 71 20.43 19.79 1.12
CA ALA A 71 19.65 21.02 1.10
C ALA A 71 20.50 22.25 1.42
N THR A 72 20.19 23.35 0.74
CA THR A 72 20.61 24.72 1.06
C THR A 72 19.40 25.64 0.97
N ALA A 73 19.37 26.73 1.70
CA ALA A 73 18.25 27.67 1.66
C ALA A 73 18.70 29.12 1.75
N THR A 74 17.95 30.01 1.10
CA THR A 74 18.09 31.47 1.20
C THR A 74 16.74 32.09 1.52
N ALA A 75 16.67 32.88 2.59
CA ALA A 75 15.47 33.59 3.00
C ALA A 75 15.27 34.87 2.18
N THR A 76 14.03 35.37 2.11
CA THR A 76 13.72 36.63 1.43
C THR A 76 14.41 37.85 2.06
N ASP A 77 14.82 37.76 3.33
CA ASP A 77 15.60 38.79 4.05
C ASP A 77 17.13 38.68 3.84
N GLY A 78 17.60 37.68 3.08
CA GLY A 78 19.01 37.43 2.80
C GLY A 78 19.74 36.52 3.79
N ARG A 79 19.07 35.99 4.84
CA ARG A 79 19.63 34.89 5.64
C ARG A 79 19.85 33.65 4.78
N THR A 80 20.81 32.81 5.17
CA THR A 80 21.12 31.54 4.49
C THR A 80 21.20 30.40 5.50
N ALA A 81 20.76 29.21 5.12
CA ALA A 81 20.81 28.01 5.95
C ALA A 81 21.34 26.79 5.17
N GLY A 82 22.00 25.87 5.87
CA GLY A 82 22.73 24.74 5.29
C GLY A 82 24.14 25.08 4.79
N PRO A 83 24.82 24.15 4.08
CA PRO A 83 24.30 22.89 3.57
C PRO A 83 23.97 21.86 4.66
N VAL A 84 22.84 21.15 4.52
CA VAL A 84 22.41 20.05 5.40
C VAL A 84 22.17 18.80 4.55
N PRO A 85 22.84 17.66 4.82
CA PRO A 85 22.52 16.40 4.17
C PRO A 85 21.17 15.87 4.68
N LEU A 86 20.38 15.23 3.81
CA LEU A 86 19.19 14.49 4.23
C LEU A 86 19.54 13.00 4.35
N ILE A 87 19.03 12.35 5.38
CA ILE A 87 19.21 10.92 5.62
C ILE A 87 18.01 10.13 5.10
N SER A 88 18.20 8.87 4.71
CA SER A 88 17.08 7.98 4.38
C SER A 88 16.23 7.78 5.64
N SER A 89 14.92 8.02 5.53
CA SER A 89 13.98 7.72 6.61
C SER A 89 13.75 6.21 6.73
N SER A 90 13.44 5.75 7.94
CA SER A 90 12.96 4.40 8.20
C SER A 90 11.44 4.27 8.02
N GLU A 91 10.73 5.38 7.79
CA GLU A 91 9.27 5.41 7.65
C GLU A 91 8.77 5.06 6.25
N GLY A 92 9.63 5.08 5.23
CA GLY A 92 9.27 4.72 3.86
C GLY A 92 10.47 4.61 2.91
N GLU A 93 10.35 3.75 1.91
CA GLU A 93 11.30 3.67 0.79
C GLU A 93 11.16 4.92 -0.09
N GLY A 94 12.28 5.42 -0.61
CA GLY A 94 12.29 6.64 -1.42
C GLY A 94 11.96 7.93 -0.65
N LEU A 95 12.11 7.93 0.69
CA LEU A 95 11.93 9.09 1.57
C LEU A 95 13.24 9.46 2.26
N TRP A 96 13.64 10.72 2.16
CA TRP A 96 14.76 11.31 2.88
C TRP A 96 14.29 12.49 3.74
N ILE A 97 14.89 12.68 4.91
CA ILE A 97 14.55 13.73 5.87
C ILE A 97 15.78 14.46 6.38
N THR A 98 15.62 15.71 6.79
CA THR A 98 16.59 16.39 7.67
C THR A 98 16.48 15.82 9.09
N GLU A 99 17.60 15.44 9.72
CA GLU A 99 17.59 14.89 11.09
C GLU A 99 17.06 15.88 12.14
N GLU A 100 17.35 17.17 11.95
CA GLU A 100 16.89 18.28 12.79
C GLU A 100 16.35 19.41 11.89
N PRO A 101 15.34 20.19 12.35
CA PRO A 101 14.94 21.41 11.67
C PRO A 101 16.12 22.39 11.54
N PHE A 102 16.28 22.97 10.36
CA PHE A 102 17.40 23.90 10.06
C PHE A 102 16.94 25.25 9.49
N LEU A 103 15.65 25.42 9.27
CA LEU A 103 15.02 26.66 8.82
C LEU A 103 14.30 27.33 9.99
N ASP A 104 14.75 28.52 10.37
CA ASP A 104 14.00 29.40 11.27
C ASP A 104 12.71 29.90 10.60
N GLU A 105 11.83 30.53 11.39
CA GLU A 105 10.66 31.28 10.88
C GLU A 105 11.01 32.24 9.72
N GLY A 106 10.17 32.22 8.68
CA GLY A 106 10.30 33.08 7.51
C GLY A 106 9.95 32.41 6.18
N GLN A 107 10.13 33.19 5.10
CA GLN A 107 9.97 32.75 3.72
C GLN A 107 11.33 32.35 3.14
N TRP A 108 11.44 31.11 2.64
CA TRP A 108 12.68 30.49 2.18
C TRP A 108 12.55 29.95 0.76
N SER A 109 13.55 30.24 -0.08
CA SER A 109 13.84 29.49 -1.30
C SER A 109 14.84 28.37 -0.95
N VAL A 110 14.36 27.13 -0.91
CA VAL A 110 15.13 25.94 -0.57
C VAL A 110 15.55 25.21 -1.85
N THR A 111 16.83 24.92 -2.00
CA THR A 111 17.38 24.12 -3.10
C THR A 111 17.98 22.83 -2.56
N VAL A 112 17.49 21.69 -3.07
CA VAL A 112 18.02 20.36 -2.78
C VAL A 112 18.72 19.83 -4.03
N THR A 113 19.97 19.37 -3.85
CA THR A 113 20.80 18.78 -4.90
C THR A 113 21.30 17.41 -4.46
N THR A 114 21.38 16.48 -5.39
CA THR A 114 21.91 15.12 -5.20
C THR A 114 22.80 14.79 -6.41
N THR A 115 23.79 13.93 -6.22
CA THR A 115 24.75 13.48 -7.25
C THR A 115 24.69 11.98 -7.54
N THR A 116 24.05 11.21 -6.67
CA THR A 116 23.87 9.76 -6.75
C THR A 116 22.36 9.43 -6.70
N PRO A 117 21.84 8.48 -7.52
CA PRO A 117 22.52 7.71 -8.56
C PRO A 117 22.83 8.51 -9.85
N GLU A 118 22.17 9.66 -10.04
CA GLU A 118 22.41 10.63 -11.11
C GLU A 118 22.31 12.04 -10.52
N ALA A 119 22.84 13.07 -11.18
CA ALA A 119 22.74 14.44 -10.70
C ALA A 119 21.33 15.01 -10.91
N ALA A 120 20.68 15.48 -9.83
CA ALA A 120 19.39 16.14 -9.86
C ALA A 120 19.35 17.34 -8.92
N THR A 121 18.52 18.33 -9.24
CA THR A 121 18.32 19.54 -8.42
C THR A 121 16.86 19.99 -8.49
N VAL A 122 16.31 20.38 -7.35
CA VAL A 122 14.98 21.00 -7.25
C VAL A 122 15.05 22.20 -6.32
N THR A 123 14.35 23.28 -6.68
CA THR A 123 14.19 24.48 -5.85
C THR A 123 12.71 24.69 -5.56
N VAL A 124 12.36 24.94 -4.31
CA VAL A 124 10.99 25.21 -3.85
C VAL A 124 10.95 26.40 -2.91
N ASP A 125 9.90 27.23 -3.04
CA ASP A 125 9.59 28.28 -2.07
C ASP A 125 8.71 27.71 -0.96
N MET A 126 9.03 28.00 0.31
CA MET A 126 8.23 27.56 1.46
C MET A 126 8.23 28.58 2.61
N ALA A 127 7.30 28.37 3.53
CA ALA A 127 7.09 29.19 4.72
C ALA A 127 7.30 28.34 5.97
N VAL A 128 8.13 28.80 6.90
CA VAL A 128 8.17 28.31 8.27
C VAL A 128 7.43 29.33 9.13
N VAL A 129 6.39 28.88 9.84
CA VAL A 129 5.53 29.72 10.68
C VAL A 129 5.76 29.42 12.15
N PRO A 130 5.54 30.38 13.06
CA PRO A 130 5.57 30.11 14.49
C PRO A 130 4.61 28.97 14.84
N LEU A 131 5.07 27.99 15.61
CA LEU A 131 4.18 27.06 16.28
C LEU A 131 3.36 27.87 17.30
N ALA A 132 2.04 27.72 17.27
CA ALA A 132 1.18 28.39 18.24
C ALA A 132 1.52 27.90 19.66
N ASP A 133 1.62 28.84 20.60
CA ASP A 133 1.76 28.52 22.02
C ASP A 133 0.70 27.49 22.43
N ALA A 134 1.14 26.41 23.09
CA ALA A 134 0.22 25.44 23.65
C ALA A 134 -0.76 26.16 24.60
N PRO A 135 -2.08 25.86 24.54
CA PRO A 135 -3.05 26.54 25.38
C PRO A 135 -2.63 26.34 26.84
N ALA A 136 -2.40 27.45 27.54
CA ALA A 136 -1.91 27.42 28.91
C ALA A 136 -2.84 26.53 29.75
N THR A 137 -2.29 25.43 30.26
CA THR A 137 -3.01 24.53 31.17
C THR A 137 -3.28 25.29 32.45
N THR A 138 -4.43 25.97 32.52
CA THR A 138 -5.03 26.35 33.80
C THR A 138 -5.17 25.07 34.58
N ALA A 139 -4.37 24.94 35.64
CA ALA A 139 -4.48 23.85 36.59
C ALA A 139 -5.81 23.99 37.32
N GLU A 140 -6.88 23.48 36.71
CA GLU A 140 -8.15 23.27 37.41
C GLU A 140 -7.89 22.29 38.54
N THR A 141 -7.92 22.83 39.76
CA THR A 141 -7.94 22.08 41.01
C THR A 141 -8.98 20.97 40.89
N GLN A 142 -8.52 19.72 40.96
CA GLN A 142 -9.41 18.55 40.98
C GLN A 142 -10.37 18.64 42.16
N SER A 143 -11.60 19.08 41.89
CA SER A 143 -12.73 18.91 42.79
C SER A 143 -13.40 17.59 42.41
N THR A 144 -13.22 16.56 43.24
CA THR A 144 -13.84 15.25 43.05
C THR A 144 -15.36 15.38 43.16
N ALA A 145 -16.03 15.44 42.01
CA ALA A 145 -17.48 15.27 41.89
C ALA A 145 -17.75 13.93 41.19
N GLU A 146 -17.78 12.86 41.99
CA GLU A 146 -18.18 11.52 41.55
C GLU A 146 -19.68 11.55 41.24
N ALA A 147 -20.02 11.59 39.94
CA ALA A 147 -21.39 11.56 39.44
C ALA A 147 -21.53 10.38 38.46
N ASP A 148 -21.81 9.22 39.04
CA ASP A 148 -22.11 7.98 38.32
C ASP A 148 -23.30 8.17 37.36
N GLY A 149 -23.15 7.76 36.11
CA GLY A 149 -24.12 8.09 35.05
C GLY A 149 -23.83 7.59 33.62
N GLY A 150 -22.66 6.99 33.38
CA GLY A 150 -22.26 6.51 32.04
C GLY A 150 -22.58 5.04 31.72
N ALA A 151 -22.91 4.22 32.72
CA ALA A 151 -23.04 2.77 32.53
C ALA A 151 -24.28 2.36 31.69
N LEU A 152 -25.34 3.17 31.71
CA LEU A 152 -26.62 2.84 31.07
C LEU A 152 -26.62 3.07 29.55
N THR A 153 -25.83 4.02 29.04
CA THR A 153 -25.70 4.26 27.59
C THR A 153 -24.84 3.20 26.89
N ALA A 154 -23.77 2.72 27.53
CA ALA A 154 -22.94 1.65 26.97
C ALA A 154 -23.71 0.33 26.81
N TRP A 155 -24.53 -0.06 27.80
CA TRP A 155 -25.35 -1.27 27.73
C TRP A 155 -26.45 -1.21 26.65
N LEU A 156 -27.01 -0.02 26.36
CA LEU A 156 -27.98 0.14 25.28
C LEU A 156 -27.36 -0.17 23.90
N TRP A 157 -26.10 0.22 23.65
CA TRP A 157 -25.40 -0.13 22.42
C TRP A 157 -25.15 -1.63 22.27
N VAL A 158 -24.86 -2.35 23.38
CA VAL A 158 -24.74 -3.81 23.38
C VAL A 158 -26.06 -4.49 22.99
N ILE A 159 -27.19 -4.01 23.52
CA ILE A 159 -28.53 -4.53 23.16
C ILE A 159 -28.83 -4.30 21.68
N VAL A 160 -28.53 -3.10 21.14
CA VAL A 160 -28.71 -2.78 19.72
C VAL A 160 -27.86 -3.71 18.83
N ALA A 161 -26.60 -3.96 19.19
CA ALA A 161 -25.72 -4.87 18.45
C ALA A 161 -26.26 -6.31 18.43
N VAL A 162 -26.75 -6.82 19.56
CA VAL A 162 -27.35 -8.18 19.65
C VAL A 162 -28.61 -8.29 18.80
N VAL A 163 -29.48 -7.28 18.81
CA VAL A 163 -30.70 -7.24 17.97
C VAL A 163 -30.33 -7.20 16.47
N ALA A 164 -29.34 -6.41 16.08
CA ALA A 164 -28.87 -6.35 14.69
C ALA A 164 -28.35 -7.71 14.19
N VAL A 165 -27.53 -8.40 14.98
CA VAL A 165 -27.03 -9.75 14.66
C VAL A 165 -28.17 -10.76 14.56
N ALA A 166 -29.15 -10.71 15.47
CA ALA A 166 -30.31 -11.59 15.43
C ALA A 166 -31.18 -11.39 14.18
N VAL A 167 -31.39 -10.14 13.74
CA VAL A 167 -32.12 -9.81 12.51
C VAL A 167 -31.37 -10.31 11.26
N VAL A 168 -30.04 -10.13 11.19
CA VAL A 168 -29.22 -10.63 10.08
C VAL A 168 -29.25 -12.17 10.03
N ALA A 169 -29.11 -12.85 11.16
CA ALA A 169 -29.20 -14.31 11.23
C ALA A 169 -30.58 -14.84 10.81
N ALA A 170 -31.67 -14.20 11.27
CA ALA A 170 -33.04 -14.53 10.86
C ALA A 170 -33.24 -14.32 9.35
N TRP A 171 -32.71 -13.23 8.78
CA TRP A 171 -32.79 -12.94 7.35
C TRP A 171 -32.05 -14.00 6.52
N PHE A 172 -30.85 -14.42 6.94
CA PHE A 172 -30.09 -15.49 6.30
C PHE A 172 -30.83 -16.85 6.35
N LEU A 173 -31.44 -17.18 7.50
CA LEU A 173 -32.21 -18.41 7.68
C LEU A 173 -33.51 -18.44 6.87
N VAL A 174 -34.21 -17.30 6.74
CA VAL A 174 -35.44 -17.18 5.93
C VAL A 174 -35.10 -17.14 4.43
N GLY A 175 -34.04 -16.42 4.03
CA GLY A 175 -33.56 -16.38 2.66
C GLY A 175 -33.17 -17.77 2.14
N ARG A 176 -32.39 -18.52 2.92
CA ARG A 176 -31.99 -19.90 2.56
C ARG A 176 -33.17 -20.86 2.40
N ARG A 177 -34.29 -20.66 3.10
CA ARG A 177 -35.49 -21.50 2.96
C ARG A 177 -36.31 -21.20 1.70
N ARG A 178 -36.21 -20.00 1.13
CA ARG A 178 -36.97 -19.63 -0.09
C ARG A 178 -36.35 -20.14 -1.38
N SER A 179 -35.06 -20.46 -1.39
CA SER A 179 -34.38 -21.11 -2.53
C SER A 179 -34.56 -22.64 -2.60
N GLY A 180 -35.42 -23.22 -1.74
CA GLY A 180 -35.55 -24.68 -1.59
C GLY A 180 -36.94 -25.27 -1.86
N ALA A 181 -37.92 -24.49 -2.35
CA ALA A 181 -39.31 -24.96 -2.45
C ALA A 181 -40.12 -24.32 -3.61
N ALA A 182 -39.78 -24.67 -4.86
CA ALA A 182 -40.66 -24.66 -6.04
C ALA A 182 -39.89 -25.26 -7.24
N SER A 183 -40.34 -26.25 -8.01
CA SER A 183 -41.54 -27.09 -7.90
C SER A 183 -41.31 -28.44 -8.60
N ALA A 184 -41.85 -29.52 -8.04
CA ALA A 184 -42.46 -30.59 -8.84
C ALA A 184 -43.98 -30.34 -8.79
N PRO A 185 -44.75 -30.58 -9.87
CA PRO A 185 -45.14 -31.96 -10.16
C PRO A 185 -45.47 -32.29 -11.65
N ALA A 186 -45.89 -33.55 -11.82
CA ALA A 186 -46.89 -34.06 -12.78
C ALA A 186 -46.40 -34.83 -14.03
N LYS A 187 -47.10 -35.97 -14.25
CA LYS A 187 -46.91 -36.95 -15.33
C LYS A 187 -47.72 -36.56 -16.58
N GLN A 188 -47.18 -36.82 -17.78
CA GLN A 188 -47.81 -37.55 -18.91
C GLN A 188 -46.72 -37.73 -20.00
N LYS A 189 -46.42 -38.94 -20.48
CA LYS A 189 -47.15 -39.81 -21.43
C LYS A 189 -46.99 -39.34 -22.89
N THR A 190 -46.80 -40.31 -23.80
CA THR A 190 -46.47 -40.21 -25.25
C THR A 190 -44.98 -40.00 -25.55
N ASP A 191 -44.37 -40.66 -26.55
CA ASP A 191 -44.72 -41.93 -27.21
C ASP A 191 -43.43 -42.61 -27.73
N ALA A 192 -43.49 -43.91 -27.98
CA ALA A 192 -42.31 -44.70 -28.38
C ALA A 192 -42.00 -44.57 -29.89
N PRO A 193 -40.72 -44.46 -30.30
CA PRO A 193 -40.32 -44.71 -31.67
C PRO A 193 -40.30 -46.22 -31.92
N GLY A 194 -41.21 -46.72 -32.76
CA GLY A 194 -41.19 -48.11 -33.20
C GLY A 194 -40.07 -48.38 -34.22
N GLY A 195 -39.56 -49.61 -34.25
CA GLY A 195 -38.71 -50.07 -35.36
C GLY A 195 -37.86 -51.31 -35.09
N THR A 196 -38.20 -52.42 -35.77
CA THR A 196 -37.38 -53.65 -35.96
C THR A 196 -37.16 -54.50 -34.69
N LYS A 197 -37.09 -55.83 -34.66
CA LYS A 197 -37.14 -57.00 -35.60
C LYS A 197 -37.39 -58.26 -34.72
N SER A 198 -37.77 -59.47 -35.15
CA SER A 198 -38.16 -60.05 -36.46
C SER A 198 -38.87 -61.40 -36.19
N SER A 199 -39.58 -61.95 -37.20
CA SER A 199 -39.95 -63.37 -37.40
C SER A 199 -40.85 -64.06 -36.35
#